data_AF-A0A3D4F842-F1
#
_entry.id   AF-A0A3D4F842-F1
#
_cell.length_a   1.000
_cell.length_b   1.000
_cell.length_c   1.000
_cell.angle_alpha   90.00
_cell.angle_beta   90.00
_cell.angle_gamma   90.00
#
_symmetry.space_group_name_H-M   'P 1'
#
loop_
_entity.id
_entity.type
_entity.pdbx_description
1 polymer ?
#
loop_
_entity_poly.entity_id
_entity_poly.type
_entity_poly.pdbx_seq_one_letter_code
_entity_poly.pdbx_strand_id
1 'polypeptide(L)' 'VPAFWITVQGGGNNGHAPGSYHKGGATVSFADGHVDVHRWKEPDTLKPIRHGFGRTGSEDHQWVVAHATVAIPRPSR' A
#
# COMPACT_ATOMS: atom_id res chain seq x y z
N VAL A 1 -3.59 -7.96 -12.12
CA VAL A 1 -4.44 -8.59 -11.08
C VAL A 1 -5.38 -7.53 -10.50
N PRO A 2 -6.65 -7.84 -10.25
CA PRO A 2 -7.64 -6.86 -9.78
C PRO A 2 -7.50 -6.50 -8.31
N ALA A 3 -6.62 -7.18 -7.57
CA ALA A 3 -6.32 -6.90 -6.17
C ALA A 3 -4.82 -7.01 -5.89
N PHE A 4 -4.36 -6.24 -4.92
CA PHE A 4 -3.04 -6.35 -4.31
C PHE A 4 -3.23 -6.33 -2.79
N TRP A 5 -2.24 -6.84 -2.08
CA TRP A 5 -2.20 -6.93 -0.63
C TRP A 5 -0.94 -6.22 -0.13
N ILE A 6 -1.06 -5.49 0.98
CA ILE A 6 0.06 -4.80 1.62
C ILE A 6 0.27 -5.43 2.99
N THR A 7 1.48 -5.91 3.25
CA THR A 7 1.87 -6.36 4.59
C THR A 7 2.30 -5.15 5.42
N VAL A 8 1.49 -4.83 6.45
CA VAL A 8 1.68 -3.67 7.33
C VAL A 8 2.89 -3.84 8.27
N GLN A 9 3.27 -5.07 8.59
CA GLN A 9 4.38 -5.41 9.48
C GLN A 9 5.54 -6.04 8.69
N GLY A 10 6.66 -5.32 8.50
CA GLY A 10 7.88 -5.88 7.90
C GLY A 10 8.39 -5.25 6.60
N GLY A 11 7.95 -4.04 6.25
CA GLY A 11 8.61 -3.28 5.17
C GLY A 11 8.10 -3.56 3.76
N GLY A 12 6.85 -4.02 3.64
CA GLY A 12 6.07 -3.84 2.43
C GLY A 12 6.33 -4.83 1.31
N ASN A 13 6.55 -6.12 1.58
CA ASN A 13 6.48 -7.10 0.51
C ASN A 13 5.00 -7.29 0.09
N ASN A 14 4.58 -6.51 -0.90
CA ASN A 14 3.32 -6.69 -1.58
C ASN A 14 3.57 -7.71 -2.67
N GLY A 15 2.83 -8.83 -2.68
CA GLY A 15 2.99 -9.81 -3.76
C GLY A 15 2.83 -9.20 -5.16
N HIS A 16 2.15 -8.04 -5.28
CA HIS A 16 2.01 -7.26 -6.51
C HIS A 16 2.06 -5.75 -6.27
N ALA A 17 2.54 -5.01 -7.25
CA ALA A 17 2.46 -3.55 -7.27
C ALA A 17 0.99 -3.09 -7.27
N PRO A 18 0.68 -1.95 -6.63
CA PRO A 18 -0.65 -1.38 -6.72
C PRO A 18 -1.02 -1.05 -8.17
N GLY A 19 -2.31 -1.08 -8.48
CA GLY A 19 -2.79 -0.80 -9.82
C GLY A 19 -2.56 0.65 -10.23
N SER A 20 -1.58 0.90 -11.10
CA SER A 20 -1.37 2.23 -11.73
C SER A 20 -2.38 2.52 -12.85
N TYR A 21 -3.12 1.51 -13.31
CA TYR A 21 -4.06 1.59 -14.43
C TYR A 21 -5.36 2.35 -14.11
N HIS A 22 -5.64 2.69 -12.86
CA HIS A 22 -6.76 3.57 -12.46
C HIS A 22 -6.32 5.03 -12.34
N LYS A 23 -5.70 5.58 -13.40
CA LYS A 23 -5.12 6.94 -13.41
C LYS A 23 -4.10 7.17 -12.28
N GLY A 24 -3.28 6.17 -11.95
CA GLY A 24 -2.29 6.29 -10.87
C GLY A 24 -2.90 6.38 -9.47
N GLY A 25 -4.02 5.69 -9.22
CA GLY A 25 -4.59 5.57 -7.87
C GLY A 25 -5.33 4.26 -7.68
N ALA A 26 -5.94 4.09 -6.51
CA ALA A 26 -6.87 2.99 -6.24
C ALA A 26 -7.83 3.34 -5.11
N THR A 27 -8.88 2.54 -5.01
CA THR A 27 -9.71 2.46 -3.81
C THR A 27 -9.11 1.39 -2.90
N VAL A 28 -8.87 1.74 -1.63
CA VAL A 28 -8.29 0.88 -0.60
C VAL A 28 -9.38 0.57 0.41
N SER A 29 -9.63 -0.72 0.63
CA SER A 29 -10.56 -1.19 1.67
C SER A 29 -9.78 -1.75 2.85
N PHE A 30 -10.26 -1.46 4.06
CA PHE A 30 -9.63 -1.85 5.31
C PHE A 30 -10.48 -2.89 6.05
N ALA A 31 -9.84 -3.63 6.96
CA ALA A 31 -10.45 -4.79 7.61
C ALA A 31 -11.60 -4.44 8.57
N ASP A 32 -11.66 -3.21 9.08
CA ASP A 32 -12.75 -2.68 9.90
C ASP A 32 -13.93 -2.14 9.05
N GLY A 33 -13.82 -2.26 7.71
CA GLY A 33 -14.90 -1.96 6.77
C GLY A 33 -14.88 -0.54 6.20
N HIS A 34 -13.96 0.34 6.60
CA HIS A 34 -13.83 1.64 5.94
C HIS A 34 -13.09 1.53 4.60
N VAL A 35 -13.26 2.56 3.77
CA VAL A 35 -12.73 2.62 2.41
C VAL A 35 -12.25 4.03 2.13
N ASP A 36 -11.01 4.14 1.64
CA ASP A 36 -10.42 5.40 1.20
C ASP A 36 -9.97 5.33 -0.25
N VAL A 37 -9.80 6.50 -0.87
CA VAL A 37 -9.26 6.65 -2.22
C VAL A 37 -7.89 7.31 -2.13
N HIS A 38 -6.89 6.69 -2.77
CA HIS A 38 -5.53 7.23 -2.79
C HIS A 38 -5.00 7.36 -4.21
N ARG A 39 -4.25 8.45 -4.44
CA ARG A 39 -3.45 8.64 -5.64
C ARG A 39 -2.01 8.35 -5.30
N TRP A 40 -1.43 7.38 -6.00
CA TRP A 40 -0.05 6.96 -5.84
C TRP A 40 0.89 8.14 -6.14
N LYS A 41 1.87 8.33 -5.28
CA LYS A 41 2.83 9.43 -5.38
C LYS A 41 4.20 8.96 -5.84
N GLU A 42 4.57 7.73 -5.54
CA GLU A 42 5.91 7.25 -5.84
C GLU A 42 6.06 6.77 -7.30
N PRO A 43 7.20 7.01 -7.95
CA PRO A 43 7.44 6.51 -9.31
C PRO A 43 7.34 4.98 -9.40
N ASP A 44 7.61 4.26 -8.31
CA ASP A 44 7.57 2.80 -8.29
C ASP A 44 6.14 2.24 -8.22
N THR A 45 5.23 2.90 -7.52
CA THR A 45 3.79 2.56 -7.47
C THR A 45 3.04 2.98 -8.73
N LEU A 46 3.58 3.92 -9.50
CA LEU A 46 3.03 4.38 -10.78
C LEU A 46 3.46 3.52 -11.99
N LYS A 47 4.38 2.57 -11.81
CA LYS A 47 4.81 1.66 -12.88
C LYS A 47 3.71 0.64 -13.22
N PRO A 48 3.73 0.05 -14.43
CA PRO A 48 2.88 -1.09 -14.76
C PRO A 48 3.06 -2.24 -13.76
N ILE A 49 2.05 -3.09 -13.62
CA ILE A 49 1.98 -4.18 -12.63
C ILE A 49 3.28 -4.99 -12.62
N ARG A 50 3.90 -5.11 -11.44
CA ARG A 50 5.05 -5.98 -11.18
C ARG A 50 4.71 -6.98 -10.09
N HIS A 51 5.26 -8.19 -10.20
CA HIS A 51 5.29 -9.16 -9.11
C HIS A 51 6.42 -8.82 -8.14
N GLY A 52 6.22 -9.08 -6.84
CA GLY A 52 7.24 -8.80 -5.82
C GLY A 52 7.50 -7.30 -5.66
N PHE A 53 6.46 -6.56 -5.29
CA PHE A 53 6.56 -5.13 -5.10
C PHE A 53 6.74 -4.82 -3.63
N GLY A 54 7.88 -4.27 -3.25
CA GLY A 54 8.06 -3.87 -1.88
C GLY A 54 9.23 -2.99 -1.62
N ARG A 55 8.96 -1.89 -0.91
CA ARG A 55 9.99 -0.97 -0.47
C ARG A 55 9.74 -0.56 0.97
N THR A 56 10.76 -0.74 1.80
CA THR A 56 10.87 -0.09 3.09
C THR A 56 10.93 1.42 2.87
N GLY A 57 10.15 2.19 3.63
CA GLY A 57 10.13 3.65 3.53
C GLY A 57 9.33 4.23 2.37
N SER A 58 8.51 3.43 1.69
CA SER A 58 7.57 3.92 0.66
C SER A 58 6.53 4.87 1.27
N GLU A 59 6.35 6.08 0.71
CA GLU A 59 5.32 7.02 1.16
C GLU A 59 3.92 6.43 0.94
N ASP A 60 3.70 5.76 -0.19
CA ASP A 60 2.40 5.14 -0.50
C ASP A 60 2.09 3.97 0.44
N HIS A 61 3.10 3.19 0.86
CA HIS A 61 2.92 2.19 1.91
C HIS A 61 2.63 2.81 3.26
N GLN A 62 3.36 3.86 3.63
CA GLN A 62 3.14 4.57 4.90
C GLN A 62 1.76 5.19 4.96
N TRP A 63 1.25 5.70 3.83
CA TRP A 63 -0.11 6.20 3.72
C TRP A 63 -1.11 5.09 4.07
N VAL A 64 -1.00 3.90 3.47
CA VAL A 64 -1.92 2.78 3.78
C VAL A 64 -1.81 2.36 5.25
N VAL A 65 -0.59 2.28 5.79
CA VAL A 65 -0.36 1.93 7.20
C VAL A 65 -0.99 2.96 8.13
N ALA A 66 -0.87 4.25 7.83
CA ALA A 66 -1.39 5.35 8.65
C ALA A 66 -2.92 5.45 8.64
N HIS A 67 -3.58 4.95 7.59
CA HIS A 67 -5.04 4.93 7.50
C HIS A 67 -5.64 3.61 8.04
N ALA A 68 -4.81 2.63 8.40
CA ALA A 68 -5.28 1.48 9.14
C ALA A 68 -5.68 1.89 10.58
N THR A 69 -6.84 1.42 11.02
CA THR A 69 -7.47 1.80 12.30
C THR A 69 -6.69 1.33 13.52
N VAL A 70 -5.81 0.33 13.35
CA VAL A 70 -4.85 -0.10 14.37
C VAL A 70 -3.46 0.39 13.99
N ALA A 71 -2.93 1.35 14.76
CA ALA A 71 -1.52 1.68 14.71
C ALA A 71 -0.71 0.47 15.22
N ILE A 72 0.17 -0.08 14.40
CA ILE A 72 1.16 -1.04 14.88
C ILE A 72 2.15 -0.27 15.77
N PRO A 73 2.25 -0.57 17.08
CA PRO A 73 3.22 0.10 17.94
C PRO A 73 4.63 -0.10 17.35
N ARG A 74 5.37 0.99 17.13
CA ARG A 74 6.78 0.90 16.75
C ARG A 74 7.50 0.13 17.86
N PRO A 75 8.22 -0.98 17.57
CA PRO A 75 8.94 -1.71 18.61
C PRO A 75 9.84 -0.73 19.37
N SER A 76 9.71 -0.69 20.69
CA SER A 76 10.62 0.05 21.56
C SER A 76 12.03 -0.48 21.29
N ARG A 77 12.93 0.45 20.99
CA ARG A 77 14.35 0.15 20.75
C ARG A 77 15.01 -0.26 22.06
#